data_AF-A0A741LMB0-F1
#
_entry.id   AF-A0A741LMB0-F1
#
_cell.length_a   1.000
_cell.length_b   1.000
_cell.length_c   1.000
_cell.angle_alpha   90.00
_cell.angle_beta   90.00
_cell.angle_gamma   90.00
#
_symmetry.space_group_name_H-M   'P 1'
#
loop_
_entity.id
_entity.type
_entity.pdbx_description
1 polymer ?
#
loop_
_entity_poly.entity_id
_entity_poly.type
_entity_poly.pdbx_seq_one_letter_code
_entity_poly.pdbx_strand_id
1 'polypeptide(L)'
;MNIVPLNYKGEPIRFNTDGWINATDIAKRFGKRLDHWLSNTETLEYVRALDEVYSGEPSKILHTRDSGYVKTSKARKDRGGGTWLHPKLSVAFARWCDPKFSVWCDLHIDSLLRGELTEQQKYEQACRIRDDRKSKASNGAREMARWRWDKPVIEANVEYWREQLQLTLDIAC
;
A
#
# COMPACT_ATOMS: atom_id res chain seq x y z
N MET A 1 2.58 -3.32 -12.34
CA MET A 1 2.55 -2.46 -11.13
C MET A 1 1.10 -2.33 -10.71
N ASN A 2 0.72 -2.82 -9.53
CA ASN A 2 -0.68 -2.77 -9.08
C ASN A 2 -1.00 -1.37 -8.60
N ILE A 3 -1.80 -0.63 -9.38
CA ILE A 3 -2.43 0.60 -8.92
C ILE A 3 -3.45 0.17 -7.87
N VAL A 4 -3.20 0.48 -6.59
CA VAL A 4 -4.20 0.25 -5.54
C VAL A 4 -5.40 1.15 -5.85
N PRO A 5 -6.60 0.58 -6.07
CA PRO A 5 -7.76 1.38 -6.37
C PRO A 5 -8.12 2.24 -5.15
N LEU A 6 -8.05 3.57 -5.30
CA LEU A 6 -8.46 4.50 -4.27
C LEU A 6 -9.93 4.87 -4.47
N ASN A 7 -10.77 4.59 -3.46
CA ASN A 7 -12.20 4.85 -3.52
C ASN A 7 -12.58 6.02 -2.62
N TYR A 8 -13.18 7.05 -3.21
CA TYR A 8 -13.77 8.16 -2.45
C TYR A 8 -15.28 8.06 -2.50
N LYS A 9 -15.92 7.93 -1.32
CA LYS A 9 -17.38 7.73 -1.19
C LYS A 9 -17.93 6.57 -2.03
N GLY A 10 -17.19 5.46 -2.07
CA GLY A 10 -17.59 4.27 -2.82
C GLY A 10 -17.32 4.33 -4.32
N GLU A 11 -16.81 5.44 -4.85
CA GLU A 11 -16.45 5.55 -6.26
C GLU A 11 -14.93 5.58 -6.48
N PRO A 12 -14.41 4.80 -7.45
CA PRO A 12 -12.99 4.76 -7.74
C PRO A 12 -12.48 6.09 -8.31
N ILE A 13 -11.26 6.46 -7.90
CA ILE A 13 -10.44 7.49 -8.53
C ILE A 13 -9.56 6.81 -9.58
N ARG A 14 -9.52 7.38 -10.78
CA ARG A 14 -8.79 6.81 -11.91
C ARG A 14 -7.39 7.38 -12.00
N PHE A 15 -6.42 6.47 -12.07
CA PHE A 15 -5.02 6.75 -12.32
C PHE A 15 -4.58 6.01 -13.59
N ASN A 16 -3.63 6.57 -14.33
CA ASN A 16 -2.90 5.81 -15.35
C ASN A 16 -1.67 5.11 -14.73
N THR A 17 -0.90 4.39 -15.55
CA THR A 17 0.32 3.67 -15.11
C THR A 17 1.40 4.58 -14.54
N ASP A 18 1.42 5.85 -14.95
CA ASP A 18 2.38 6.85 -14.48
C ASP A 18 1.88 7.61 -13.23
N GLY A 19 0.74 7.19 -12.68
CA GLY A 19 0.11 7.81 -11.51
C GLY A 19 -0.63 9.12 -11.79
N TRP A 20 -0.82 9.50 -13.05
CA TRP A 20 -1.57 10.70 -13.41
C TRP A 20 -3.05 10.52 -13.10
N ILE A 21 -3.69 11.56 -12.57
CA ILE A 21 -5.10 11.51 -12.18
C ILE A 21 -6.01 11.96 -13.32
N ASN A 22 -7.15 11.29 -13.49
CA ASN A 22 -8.16 11.75 -14.45
C ASN A 22 -8.98 12.91 -13.87
N ALA A 23 -8.60 14.14 -14.21
CA ALA A 23 -9.26 15.34 -13.71
C ALA A 23 -10.63 15.58 -14.33
N THR A 24 -10.91 15.08 -15.53
CA THR A 24 -12.25 15.18 -16.13
C THR A 24 -13.29 14.46 -15.30
N ASP A 25 -13.00 13.23 -14.87
CA ASP A 25 -13.92 12.44 -14.05
C ASP A 25 -14.12 13.06 -12.66
N ILE A 26 -13.04 13.52 -12.03
CA ILE A 26 -13.09 14.17 -10.71
C ILE A 26 -13.88 15.50 -10.80
N ALA A 27 -13.59 16.37 -11.77
CA ALA A 27 -14.31 17.64 -11.94
C ALA A 27 -15.81 17.40 -12.15
N LYS A 28 -16.17 16.43 -12.99
CA LYS A 28 -17.56 16.05 -13.23
C LYS A 28 -18.26 15.60 -11.95
N ARG A 29 -17.61 14.79 -11.11
CA ARG A 29 -18.16 14.32 -9.82
C ARG A 29 -18.54 15.47 -8.90
N PHE A 30 -17.74 16.55 -8.87
CA PHE A 30 -17.98 17.72 -8.04
C PHE A 30 -18.75 18.85 -8.74
N GLY A 31 -19.29 18.61 -9.95
CA GLY A 31 -20.02 19.63 -10.71
C GLY A 31 -19.15 20.82 -11.14
N LYS A 32 -17.84 20.63 -11.22
CA LYS A 32 -16.86 21.67 -11.54
C LYS A 32 -16.52 21.67 -13.03
N ARG A 33 -16.31 22.86 -13.58
CA ARG A 33 -15.73 23.02 -14.93
C ARG A 33 -14.21 23.03 -14.82
N LEU A 34 -13.57 21.95 -15.30
CA LEU A 34 -12.11 21.82 -15.28
C LEU A 34 -11.40 23.03 -15.93
N ASP A 35 -12.02 23.62 -16.96
CA ASP A 35 -11.47 24.80 -17.63
C ASP A 35 -11.24 25.99 -16.69
N HIS A 36 -12.07 26.17 -15.66
CA HIS A 36 -11.92 27.26 -14.70
C HIS A 36 -10.68 27.07 -13.84
N TRP A 37 -10.37 25.83 -13.45
CA TRP A 37 -9.16 25.52 -12.70
C TRP A 37 -7.91 25.67 -13.57
N LEU A 38 -7.94 25.17 -14.80
CA LEU A 38 -6.83 25.29 -15.76
C LEU A 38 -6.55 26.73 -16.20
N SER A 39 -7.49 27.65 -15.98
CA SER A 39 -7.32 29.07 -16.28
C SER A 39 -7.12 29.92 -15.00
N ASN A 40 -7.05 29.30 -13.82
CA ASN A 40 -6.82 30.02 -12.57
C ASN A 40 -5.35 30.47 -12.46
N THR A 41 -5.13 31.75 -12.11
CA THR A 41 -3.80 32.34 -11.91
C THR A 41 -2.98 31.55 -10.90
N GLU A 42 -3.57 31.21 -9.74
CA GLU A 42 -2.88 30.44 -8.69
C GLU A 42 -2.41 29.07 -9.21
N THR A 43 -3.20 28.45 -10.09
CA THR A 43 -2.82 27.16 -10.70
C THR A 43 -1.66 27.32 -11.68
N LEU A 44 -1.61 28.41 -12.45
CA LEU A 44 -0.49 28.71 -13.32
C LEU A 44 0.78 29.02 -12.51
N GLU A 45 0.68 29.79 -11.43
CA GLU A 45 1.79 30.08 -10.52
C GLU A 45 2.34 28.81 -9.87
N TYR A 46 1.46 27.93 -9.38
CA TYR A 46 1.88 26.63 -8.83
C TYR A 46 2.61 25.77 -9.87
N VAL A 47 2.11 25.72 -11.11
CA VAL A 47 2.74 24.97 -12.20
C VAL A 47 4.11 25.53 -12.56
N ARG A 48 4.26 26.86 -12.61
CA ARG A 48 5.57 27.51 -12.84
C ARG A 48 6.56 27.20 -11.73
N ALA A 49 6.13 27.31 -10.47
CA ALA A 49 6.98 26.97 -9.33
C ALA A 49 7.40 25.49 -9.36
N LEU A 50 6.50 24.58 -9.72
CA LEU A 50 6.82 23.17 -9.89
C LEU A 50 7.85 22.94 -11.01
N ASP A 51 7.68 23.63 -12.13
CA ASP A 51 8.58 23.57 -13.29
C ASP A 51 9.98 24.11 -12.99
N GLU A 52 10.07 25.21 -12.25
CA GLU A 52 11.32 25.79 -11.76
C GLU A 52 12.06 24.81 -10.83
N VAL A 53 11.36 24.17 -9.91
CA VAL A 53 11.96 23.17 -9.01
C VAL A 53 12.51 21.96 -9.78
N TYR A 54 11.86 21.55 -10.87
CA TYR A 54 12.28 20.39 -11.66
C TYR A 54 13.38 20.71 -12.67
N SER A 55 13.33 21.89 -13.30
CA SER A 55 14.28 22.31 -14.32
C SER A 55 15.52 23.01 -13.76
N GLY A 56 15.42 23.63 -12.58
CA GLY A 56 16.45 24.48 -11.99
C GLY A 56 16.53 25.89 -12.60
N GLU A 57 15.62 26.25 -13.51
CA GLU A 57 15.64 27.50 -14.29
C GLU A 57 14.28 28.21 -14.23
N PRO A 58 14.20 29.53 -14.46
CA PRO A 58 12.94 30.26 -14.50
C PRO A 58 11.94 29.66 -15.50
N SER A 59 10.68 29.45 -15.08
CA SER A 59 9.69 28.79 -15.93
C SER A 59 9.27 29.69 -17.09
N LYS A 60 9.16 29.08 -18.28
CA LYS A 60 8.68 29.73 -19.51
C LYS A 60 7.21 29.39 -19.80
N ILE A 61 6.53 28.69 -18.90
CA ILE A 61 5.15 28.24 -19.10
C ILE A 61 4.20 29.45 -19.10
N LEU A 62 3.46 29.63 -20.19
CA LEU A 62 2.44 30.70 -20.30
C LEU A 62 1.04 30.22 -19.92
N HIS A 63 0.73 28.95 -20.16
CA HIS A 63 -0.58 28.37 -19.92
C HIS A 63 -0.47 27.00 -19.26
N THR A 64 -1.29 26.76 -18.24
CA THR A 64 -1.35 25.48 -17.51
C THR A 64 -1.63 24.29 -18.44
N ARG A 65 -2.44 24.49 -19.48
CA ARG A 65 -2.82 23.43 -20.44
C ARG A 65 -1.62 22.90 -21.25
N ASP A 66 -0.67 23.76 -21.56
CA ASP A 66 0.47 23.47 -22.43
C ASP A 66 1.77 23.31 -21.62
N SER A 67 1.64 23.06 -20.32
CA SER A 67 2.74 23.04 -19.35
C SER A 67 3.58 21.76 -19.35
N GLY A 68 3.12 20.70 -20.02
CA GLY A 68 3.68 19.35 -19.87
C GLY A 68 3.26 18.63 -18.57
N TYR A 69 2.61 19.30 -17.62
CA TYR A 69 2.01 18.71 -16.40
C TYR A 69 0.52 18.40 -16.56
N VAL A 70 -0.04 18.69 -17.73
CA VAL A 70 -1.41 18.39 -18.14
C VAL A 70 -1.37 17.65 -19.48
N LYS A 71 -2.10 16.54 -19.59
CA LYS A 71 -2.22 15.75 -20.82
C LYS A 71 -3.69 15.59 -21.17
N THR A 72 -4.05 15.74 -22.44
CA THR A 72 -5.41 15.50 -22.90
C THR A 72 -5.45 14.30 -23.85
N SER A 73 -6.44 13.44 -23.66
CA SER A 73 -6.70 12.28 -24.51
C SER A 73 -8.13 12.34 -25.05
N LYS A 74 -8.25 12.26 -26.37
CA LYS A 74 -9.53 12.19 -27.09
C LYS A 74 -10.09 10.76 -27.19
N ALA A 75 -9.42 9.77 -26.57
CA ALA A 75 -9.94 8.40 -26.52
C ALA A 75 -11.31 8.35 -25.81
N ARG A 76 -12.04 7.24 -25.98
CA ARG A 76 -13.25 7.01 -25.18
C ARG A 76 -12.90 6.94 -23.69
N LYS A 77 -13.87 7.27 -22.82
CA LYS A 77 -13.68 7.29 -21.36
C LYS A 77 -13.10 5.98 -20.83
N ASP A 78 -13.63 4.84 -21.27
CA ASP A 78 -13.19 3.49 -20.93
C ASP A 78 -11.78 3.16 -21.43
N ARG A 79 -11.27 3.87 -22.44
CA ARG A 79 -9.95 3.69 -23.05
C ARG A 79 -8.94 4.78 -22.67
N GLY A 80 -9.15 5.43 -21.53
CA GLY A 80 -8.23 6.47 -21.04
C GLY A 80 -8.52 7.88 -21.55
N GLY A 81 -9.73 8.14 -22.05
CA GLY A 81 -10.19 9.48 -22.42
C GLY A 81 -10.27 10.44 -21.24
N GLY A 82 -9.98 11.72 -21.51
CA GLY A 82 -10.09 12.81 -20.55
C GLY A 82 -8.82 13.66 -20.44
N THR A 83 -8.85 14.60 -19.50
CA THR A 83 -7.69 15.40 -19.10
C THR A 83 -7.05 14.75 -17.88
N TRP A 84 -5.75 14.55 -17.98
CA TRP A 84 -4.92 13.89 -17.00
C TRP A 84 -3.98 14.93 -16.38
N LEU A 85 -3.88 14.95 -15.05
CA LEU A 85 -2.97 15.83 -14.33
C LEU A 85 -1.81 15.05 -13.76
N HIS A 86 -0.63 15.65 -13.84
CA HIS A 86 0.57 15.13 -13.20
C HIS A 86 0.34 14.93 -11.68
N PRO A 87 0.90 13.87 -11.05
CA PRO A 87 0.65 13.55 -9.63
C PRO A 87 0.83 14.73 -8.68
N LYS A 88 1.83 15.60 -8.92
CA LYS A 88 2.09 16.77 -8.08
C LYS A 88 0.99 17.83 -8.12
N LEU A 89 0.13 17.83 -9.13
CA LEU A 89 -1.02 18.72 -9.21
C LEU A 89 -2.24 18.20 -8.43
N SER A 90 -2.23 16.92 -8.04
CA SER A 90 -3.43 16.22 -7.55
C SER A 90 -4.05 16.86 -6.32
N VAL A 91 -3.22 17.23 -5.34
CA VAL A 91 -3.69 17.79 -4.07
C VAL A 91 -4.18 19.23 -4.27
N ALA A 92 -3.46 20.05 -5.04
CA ALA A 92 -3.89 21.41 -5.39
C ALA A 92 -5.25 21.39 -6.13
N PHE A 93 -5.42 20.46 -7.06
CA PHE A 93 -6.68 20.26 -7.75
C PHE A 93 -7.80 19.79 -6.81
N ALA A 94 -7.51 18.85 -5.91
CA ALA A 94 -8.47 18.35 -4.92
C ALA A 94 -9.00 19.46 -4.00
N ARG A 95 -8.12 20.36 -3.52
CA ARG A 95 -8.48 21.54 -2.71
C ARG A 95 -9.49 22.44 -3.41
N TRP A 96 -9.28 22.68 -4.70
CA TRP A 96 -10.20 23.49 -5.50
C TRP A 96 -11.54 22.78 -5.78
N CYS A 97 -11.53 21.46 -5.94
CA CYS A 97 -12.73 20.68 -6.18
C CYS A 97 -13.67 20.67 -4.96
N ASP A 98 -13.18 20.21 -3.81
CA ASP A 98 -13.98 20.07 -2.58
C ASP A 98 -13.06 19.91 -1.35
N PRO A 99 -13.28 20.66 -0.25
CA PRO A 99 -12.45 20.55 0.96
C PRO A 99 -12.43 19.15 1.58
N LYS A 100 -13.56 18.43 1.61
CA LYS A 100 -13.60 17.08 2.19
C LYS A 100 -12.84 16.07 1.33
N PHE A 101 -12.87 16.25 0.01
CA PHE A 101 -12.07 15.46 -0.92
C PHE A 101 -10.57 15.72 -0.73
N SER A 102 -10.17 16.99 -0.56
CA SER A 102 -8.77 17.32 -0.25
C SER A 102 -8.28 16.66 1.03
N VAL A 103 -9.04 16.79 2.12
CA VAL A 103 -8.66 16.18 3.41
C VAL A 103 -8.51 14.66 3.26
N TRP A 104 -9.40 14.02 2.51
CA TRP A 104 -9.28 12.58 2.24
C TRP A 104 -8.02 12.22 1.45
N CYS A 105 -7.63 13.03 0.45
CA CYS A 105 -6.38 12.85 -0.28
C CYS A 105 -5.16 13.01 0.65
N ASP A 106 -5.16 14.04 1.48
CA ASP A 106 -4.07 14.33 2.42
C ASP A 106 -3.90 13.17 3.44
N LEU A 107 -5.00 12.63 3.96
CA LEU A 107 -4.99 11.48 4.87
C LEU A 107 -4.48 10.19 4.19
N HIS A 108 -4.80 9.97 2.91
CA HIS A 108 -4.26 8.84 2.17
C HIS A 108 -2.75 8.96 1.96
N ILE A 109 -2.26 10.17 1.65
CA ILE A 109 -0.83 10.44 1.55
C ILE A 109 -0.14 10.21 2.90
N ASP A 110 -0.72 10.72 4.00
CA ASP A 110 -0.18 10.52 5.35
C ASP A 110 -0.11 9.04 5.75
N SER A 111 -1.16 8.27 5.47
CA SER A 111 -1.19 6.82 5.72
C SER A 111 -0.08 6.08 4.96
N LEU A 112 0.15 6.46 3.70
CA LEU A 112 1.26 5.93 2.90
C LEU A 112 2.64 6.31 3.48
N LEU A 113 2.81 7.57 3.90
CA LEU A 113 4.06 8.06 4.50
C LEU A 113 4.39 7.38 5.83
N ARG A 114 3.37 7.07 6.64
CA ARG A 114 3.52 6.36 7.91
C ARG A 114 3.71 4.85 7.74
N GLY A 115 3.60 4.33 6.52
CA GLY A 115 3.64 2.90 6.25
C GLY A 115 2.45 2.16 6.88
N GLU A 116 1.33 2.84 7.07
CA GLU A 116 0.12 2.20 7.56
C GLU A 116 -0.38 1.19 6.53
N LEU A 117 -0.60 -0.04 6.99
CA LEU A 117 -1.17 -1.08 6.15
C LEU A 117 -2.63 -0.73 5.82
N THR A 118 -2.98 -0.86 4.55
CA THR A 118 -4.39 -0.82 4.13
C THR A 118 -5.17 -1.94 4.84
N GLU A 119 -6.50 -1.82 4.92
CA GLU A 119 -7.34 -2.85 5.54
C GLU A 119 -7.11 -4.24 4.91
N GLN A 120 -6.93 -4.27 3.59
CA GLN A 120 -6.60 -5.50 2.86
C GLN A 120 -5.24 -6.06 3.30
N GLN A 121 -4.20 -5.23 3.40
CA GLN A 121 -2.88 -5.68 3.85
C GLN A 121 -2.91 -6.16 5.31
N LYS A 122 -3.66 -5.48 6.19
CA LYS A 122 -3.89 -5.92 7.57
C LYS A 122 -4.56 -7.30 7.61
N TYR A 123 -5.57 -7.51 6.77
CA TYR A 123 -6.26 -8.80 6.66
C TYR A 123 -5.33 -9.91 6.14
N GLU A 124 -4.58 -9.65 5.07
CA GLU A 124 -3.61 -10.62 4.52
C GLU A 124 -2.53 -10.99 5.55
N GLN A 125 -2.02 -10.00 6.30
CA GLN A 125 -1.08 -10.23 7.40
C GLN A 125 -1.71 -11.09 8.51
N ALA A 126 -2.94 -10.79 8.91
CA ALA A 126 -3.65 -11.57 9.92
C ALA A 126 -3.88 -13.02 9.49
N CYS A 127 -4.26 -13.25 8.23
CA CYS A 127 -4.38 -14.60 7.65
C CYS A 127 -3.04 -15.35 7.70
N ARG A 128 -1.95 -14.70 7.27
CA ARG A 128 -0.61 -15.32 7.31
C ARG A 128 -0.18 -15.69 8.73
N ILE A 129 -0.41 -14.81 9.70
CA ILE A 129 -0.12 -15.08 11.13
C ILE A 129 -0.94 -16.26 11.64
N ARG A 130 -2.24 -16.31 11.32
CA ARG A 130 -3.12 -17.42 11.70
C ARG A 130 -2.60 -18.75 11.15
N ASP A 131 -2.27 -18.78 9.86
CA ASP A 131 -1.86 -20.01 9.19
C ASP A 131 -0.51 -20.51 9.70
N ASP A 132 0.46 -19.61 9.94
CA ASP A 132 1.74 -19.93 10.59
C ASP A 132 1.53 -20.52 11.99
N ARG A 133 0.70 -19.89 12.82
CA ARG A 133 0.38 -20.38 14.16
C ARG A 133 -0.31 -21.74 14.13
N LYS A 134 -1.23 -21.96 13.18
CA LYS A 134 -1.92 -23.25 12.99
C LYS A 134 -0.92 -24.34 12.60
N SER A 135 0.01 -24.03 11.68
CA SER A 135 1.07 -24.95 11.26
C SER A 135 1.98 -25.34 12.44
N LYS A 136 2.44 -24.35 13.22
CA LYS A 136 3.24 -24.58 14.43
C LYS A 136 2.52 -25.43 15.47
N ALA A 137 1.25 -25.13 15.76
CA ALA A 137 0.44 -25.92 16.68
C ALA A 137 0.26 -27.37 16.20
N SER A 138 0.02 -27.57 14.90
CA SER A 138 -0.09 -28.90 14.30
C SER A 138 1.22 -29.69 14.39
N ASN A 139 2.36 -29.06 14.13
CA ASN A 139 3.67 -29.70 14.26
C ASN A 139 3.97 -30.06 15.72
N GLY A 140 3.74 -29.14 16.65
CA GLY A 140 3.90 -29.42 18.09
C GLY A 140 3.00 -30.57 18.56
N ALA A 141 1.74 -30.63 18.13
CA ALA A 141 0.86 -31.76 18.43
C ALA A 141 1.38 -33.09 17.88
N ARG A 142 1.93 -33.08 16.66
CA ARG A 142 2.54 -34.26 16.04
C ARG A 142 3.80 -34.72 16.79
N GLU A 143 4.63 -33.79 17.23
CA GLU A 143 5.81 -34.08 18.06
C GLU A 143 5.42 -34.63 19.43
N MET A 144 4.44 -34.04 20.11
CA MET A 144 3.91 -34.57 21.38
C MET A 144 3.34 -35.98 21.22
N ALA A 145 2.64 -36.24 20.11
CA ALA A 145 2.13 -37.58 19.81
C ALA A 145 3.25 -38.59 19.59
N ARG A 146 4.35 -38.21 18.89
CA ARG A 146 5.55 -39.06 18.74
C ARG A 146 6.21 -39.33 20.09
N TRP A 147 6.47 -38.27 20.86
CA TRP A 147 7.05 -38.38 22.20
C TRP A 147 6.25 -39.31 23.10
N ARG A 148 4.91 -39.26 23.05
CA ARG A 148 4.06 -40.17 23.82
C ARG A 148 4.35 -41.65 23.56
N TRP A 149 4.72 -42.03 22.32
CA TRP A 149 5.04 -43.41 21.96
C TRP A 149 6.50 -43.77 22.20
N ASP A 150 7.43 -42.85 21.95
CA ASP A 150 8.87 -43.09 22.09
C ASP A 150 9.34 -43.08 23.55
N LYS A 151 8.67 -42.28 24.40
CA LYS A 151 9.07 -42.02 25.79
C LYS A 151 9.31 -43.30 26.61
N PRO A 152 8.41 -44.31 26.66
CA PRO A 152 8.62 -45.48 27.50
C PRO A 152 9.89 -46.27 27.15
N VAL A 153 10.21 -46.38 25.86
CA VAL A 153 11.41 -47.10 25.39
C VAL A 153 12.68 -46.34 25.77
N ILE A 154 12.67 -45.02 25.59
CA ILE A 154 13.79 -44.16 25.96
C ILE A 154 14.03 -44.21 27.48
N GLU A 155 12.97 -44.10 28.28
CA GLU A 155 13.05 -44.16 29.74
C GLU A 155 13.56 -45.53 30.22
N ALA A 156 13.07 -46.63 29.64
CA ALA A 156 13.56 -47.97 29.95
C ALA A 156 15.06 -48.14 29.64
N ASN A 157 15.53 -47.61 28.52
CA ASN A 157 16.96 -47.64 28.17
C ASN A 157 17.79 -46.81 29.16
N VAL A 158 17.30 -45.63 29.58
CA VAL A 158 17.97 -44.82 30.61
C VAL A 158 18.08 -45.57 31.92
N GLU A 159 17.01 -46.24 32.36
CA GLU A 159 17.01 -47.02 33.61
C GLU A 159 17.98 -48.20 33.54
N TYR A 160 17.99 -48.93 32.41
CA TYR A 160 18.94 -50.02 32.17
C TYR A 160 20.40 -49.55 32.33
N TRP A 161 20.77 -48.43 31.70
CA TRP A 161 22.14 -47.92 31.81
C TRP A 161 22.47 -47.41 33.21
N ARG A 162 21.49 -46.87 33.95
CA ARG A 162 21.67 -46.51 35.36
C ARG A 162 22.03 -47.74 36.20
N GLU A 163 21.28 -48.83 36.05
CA GLU A 163 21.55 -50.08 36.78
C GLU A 163 22.93 -50.65 36.45
N GLN A 164 23.33 -50.67 35.18
CA GLN A 164 24.67 -51.13 34.78
C GLN A 164 25.79 -50.31 35.42
N LEU A 165 25.64 -48.97 35.46
CA LEU A 165 26.62 -48.09 36.11
C LEU A 165 26.71 -48.35 37.62
N GLN A 166 25.57 -48.58 38.28
CA GLN A 166 25.52 -48.90 39.71
C GLN A 166 26.28 -50.21 40.02
N LEU A 167 26.03 -51.26 39.24
CA LEU A 167 26.71 -52.55 39.38
C LEU A 167 28.22 -52.45 39.17
N THR A 168 28.69 -51.66 38.20
CA THR A 168 30.13 -51.47 37.99
C THR A 168 30.81 -50.70 39.12
N LEU A 169 30.09 -49.82 39.81
CA LEU A 169 30.60 -49.08 40.98
C LEU A 169 30.64 -49.95 42.23
N ASP A 170 29.65 -50.83 42.42
CA ASP A 170 29.58 -51.76 43.56
C ASP A 170 30.66 -52.87 43.50
N ILE A 171 31.16 -53.21 42.31
CA ILE A 171 32.27 -54.17 42.11
C ILE A 171 33.65 -53.51 42.33
N ALA A 172 33.72 -52.17 42.37
CA ALA A 172 34.96 -51.40 42.50
C ALA A 172 35.26 -50.93 43.94
N CYS A 173 34.47 -51.37 44.93
CA CYS A 173 34.70 -51.18 46.38
C CYS A 173 35.01 -52.52 47.06
#